data_AF-X1LZS2-F1
#
_entry.id   AF-X1LZS2-F1
#
_cell.length_a   1.000
_cell.length_b   1.000
_cell.length_c   1.000
_cell.angle_alpha   90.00
_cell.angle_beta   90.00
_cell.angle_gamma   90.00
#
_symmetry.space_group_name_H-M   'P 1'
#
loop_
_entity.id
_entity.type
_entity.pdbx_description
1 polymer ?
#
loop_
_entity_poly.entity_id
_entity_poly.type
_entity_poly.pdbx_seq_one_letter_code
_entity_poly.pdbx_strand_id
1 'polypeptide(L)'
;MAAFVLVAIPLAGIGIHEFKTVPWDSIQNPPYAGIDSTDLKKAERPPDIYYIVLDRYTSSDVLKEFYDFDNIEFVNYLEGKGFYVADDSTSNYLTTAHSLASSLNMTYLDHLQ
;
A
#
# COMPACT_ATOMS: atom_id res chain seq x y z
N MET A 1 -22.11 -25.60 -30.82
CA MET A 1 -22.26 -25.94 -29.38
C MET A 1 -21.08 -25.45 -28.54
N ALA A 2 -19.82 -25.71 -28.94
CA ALA A 2 -18.63 -25.29 -28.18
C ALA A 2 -18.48 -23.77 -27.96
N ALA A 3 -18.87 -22.94 -28.93
CA ALA A 3 -18.78 -21.47 -28.81
C ALA A 3 -19.70 -20.89 -27.71
N PHE A 4 -20.90 -21.44 -27.52
CA PHE A 4 -21.82 -21.00 -26.46
C PHE A 4 -21.31 -21.36 -25.06
N VAL A 5 -20.65 -22.51 -24.93
CA VAL A 5 -20.05 -22.94 -23.66
C VAL A 5 -18.88 -22.03 -23.25
N LEU A 6 -18.06 -21.61 -24.21
CA LEU A 6 -16.93 -20.70 -23.98
C LEU A 6 -17.37 -19.29 -23.52
N VAL A 7 -18.57 -18.85 -23.87
CA VAL A 7 -19.12 -17.55 -23.45
C VAL A 7 -19.92 -17.65 -22.15
N ALA A 8 -20.60 -18.77 -21.90
CA ALA A 8 -21.41 -18.94 -20.69
C ALA A 8 -20.59 -18.98 -19.39
N ILE A 9 -19.39 -19.57 -19.42
CA ILE A 9 -18.49 -19.69 -18.26
C ILE A 9 -18.03 -18.32 -17.72
N PRO A 10 -17.47 -17.40 -18.53
CA PRO A 10 -17.07 -16.08 -18.03
C PRO A 10 -18.27 -15.22 -17.59
N LEU A 11 -19.42 -15.34 -18.25
CA LEU A 11 -20.64 -14.62 -17.85
C LEU A 11 -21.15 -15.07 -16.48
N ALA A 12 -21.12 -16.37 -16.19
CA ALA A 12 -21.45 -16.90 -14.87
C ALA A 12 -20.46 -16.41 -13.81
N GLY A 13 -19.15 -16.35 -14.15
CA GLY A 13 -18.12 -15.81 -13.27
C GLY A 13 -18.34 -14.35 -12.90
N ILE A 14 -18.65 -13.49 -13.89
CA ILE A 14 -18.95 -12.06 -13.67
C ILE A 14 -20.20 -11.90 -12.81
N GLY A 15 -21.27 -12.66 -13.09
CA GLY A 15 -22.52 -12.59 -12.32
C GLY A 15 -22.34 -12.99 -10.84
N ILE A 16 -21.50 -13.99 -10.56
CA ILE A 16 -21.19 -14.39 -9.17
C ILE A 16 -20.31 -13.33 -8.48
N HIS A 17 -19.39 -12.69 -9.21
CA HIS A 17 -18.53 -11.65 -8.66
C HIS A 17 -19.31 -10.41 -8.22
N GLU A 18 -20.24 -9.93 -9.05
CA GLU A 18 -21.14 -8.82 -8.69
C GLU A 18 -21.93 -9.13 -7.41
N PHE A 19 -22.43 -10.36 -7.26
CA PHE A 19 -23.17 -10.79 -6.07
C PHE A 19 -22.32 -10.97 -4.81
N LYS A 20 -21.00 -11.14 -4.94
CA LYS A 20 -20.06 -11.32 -3.81
C LYS A 20 -19.32 -10.06 -3.41
N THR A 21 -19.59 -8.93 -4.05
CA THR A 21 -18.98 -7.66 -3.65
C THR A 21 -19.43 -7.31 -2.23
N VAL A 22 -18.45 -7.25 -1.32
CA VAL A 22 -18.67 -6.77 0.04
C VAL A 22 -19.12 -5.31 -0.05
N PRO A 23 -20.27 -4.91 0.54
CA PRO A 23 -20.74 -3.53 0.49
C PRO A 23 -19.67 -2.58 1.05
N TRP A 24 -19.34 -1.53 0.30
CA TRP A 24 -18.37 -0.50 0.70
C TRP A 24 -18.66 0.10 2.08
N ASP A 25 -19.91 0.08 2.52
CA ASP A 25 -20.35 0.54 3.85
C ASP A 25 -19.73 -0.27 5.01
N SER A 26 -19.34 -1.52 4.79
CA SER A 26 -18.70 -2.36 5.82
C SER A 26 -17.23 -2.02 6.10
N ILE A 27 -16.58 -1.26 5.21
CA ILE A 27 -15.19 -0.79 5.34
C ILE A 27 -15.14 0.54 6.14
N GLN A 28 -16.28 1.22 6.34
CA GLN A 28 -16.34 2.56 6.93
C GLN A 28 -16.18 2.60 8.46
N ASN A 29 -16.15 1.45 9.15
CA ASN A 29 -15.95 1.40 10.60
C ASN A 29 -14.57 0.80 10.94
N PRO A 30 -13.46 1.54 10.73
CA PRO A 30 -12.17 1.10 11.21
C PRO A 30 -12.22 1.01 12.75
N PRO A 31 -11.55 0.02 13.37
CA PRO A 31 -11.50 -0.15 14.82
C PRO A 31 -10.87 1.03 15.58
N TYR A 32 -10.36 2.04 14.86
CA TYR A 32 -9.78 3.28 15.39
C TYR A 32 -10.78 4.44 15.55
N ALA A 33 -12.09 4.23 15.27
CA ALA A 33 -13.12 5.26 15.44
C ALA A 33 -13.34 5.74 16.89
N GLY A 34 -12.63 5.16 17.86
CA GLY A 34 -12.71 5.48 19.29
C GLY A 34 -11.54 6.31 19.84
N ILE A 35 -10.66 6.89 19.02
CA ILE A 35 -9.64 7.81 19.54
C ILE A 35 -10.35 9.07 20.04
N ASP A 36 -10.46 9.18 21.36
CA ASP A 36 -11.02 10.34 22.03
C ASP A 36 -10.10 11.56 21.78
N SER A 37 -10.48 12.35 20.78
CA SER A 37 -9.79 13.59 20.39
C SER A 37 -9.63 14.62 21.52
N THR A 38 -10.26 14.40 22.68
CA THR A 38 -10.12 15.28 23.85
C THR A 38 -8.74 15.24 24.50
N ASP A 39 -7.97 14.14 24.35
CA ASP A 39 -6.58 14.04 24.84
C ASP A 39 -5.55 14.77 23.94
N LEU A 40 -5.92 15.06 22.69
CA LEU A 40 -5.06 15.83 21.75
C LEU A 40 -5.00 17.32 22.09
N LYS A 41 -5.88 17.81 22.98
CA LYS A 41 -5.97 19.24 23.32
C LYS A 41 -4.78 19.78 24.14
N LYS A 42 -3.87 18.92 24.59
CA LYS A 42 -2.73 19.33 25.44
C LYS A 42 -1.40 19.44 24.69
N ALA A 43 -1.32 19.02 23.43
CA ALA A 43 -0.13 19.23 22.64
C ALA A 43 -0.15 20.66 22.06
N GLU A 44 0.87 21.46 22.41
CA GLU A 44 1.34 22.53 21.53
C GLU A 44 1.42 21.97 20.10
N ARG A 45 1.00 22.77 19.11
CA ARG A 45 0.79 22.33 17.71
C ARG A 45 1.80 21.25 17.28
N PRO A 46 1.38 19.98 17.15
CA PRO A 46 2.30 18.90 16.81
C PRO A 46 2.94 19.16 15.45
N PRO A 47 4.13 18.58 15.18
CA PRO A 47 4.80 18.77 13.91
C PRO A 47 3.94 18.22 12.76
N ASP A 48 3.99 18.91 11.61
CA ASP A 48 3.38 18.41 10.38
C ASP A 48 4.17 17.19 9.88
N ILE A 49 3.46 16.11 9.51
CA ILE A 49 4.07 14.87 9.00
C ILE A 49 3.74 14.75 7.51
N TYR A 50 4.79 14.64 6.68
CA TYR A 50 4.66 14.42 5.24
C TYR A 50 4.97 12.96 4.91
N TYR A 51 3.96 12.21 4.44
CA TYR A 51 4.13 10.85 3.96
C TYR A 51 4.15 10.83 2.42
N ILE A 52 5.35 10.73 1.84
CA ILE A 52 5.57 10.75 0.39
C ILE A 52 5.78 9.31 -0.09
N VAL A 53 4.92 8.85 -1.00
CA VAL A 53 5.00 7.51 -1.59
C VAL A 53 5.33 7.63 -3.07
N LEU A 54 6.45 7.04 -3.46
CA LEU A 54 6.86 6.96 -4.87
C LEU A 54 6.31 5.68 -5.48
N ASP A 55 5.73 5.76 -6.69
CA ASP A 55 5.21 4.57 -7.38
C ASP A 55 6.36 3.83 -8.08
N ARG A 56 6.48 2.52 -7.78
CA ARG A 56 7.48 1.61 -8.36
C ARG A 56 8.94 2.06 -8.22
N TYR A 57 9.26 2.85 -7.20
CA TYR A 57 10.65 3.13 -6.85
C TYR A 57 11.24 1.92 -6.10
N THR A 58 12.32 1.36 -6.64
CA THR A 58 12.93 0.11 -6.14
C THR A 58 14.19 0.39 -5.31
N SER A 59 14.70 -0.64 -4.63
CA SER A 59 15.94 -0.54 -3.84
C SER A 59 17.15 -0.18 -4.68
N SER A 60 18.18 0.38 -4.01
CA SER A 60 19.46 0.75 -4.62
C SER A 60 20.12 -0.44 -5.34
N ASP A 61 20.04 -1.64 -4.76
CA ASP A 61 20.58 -2.86 -5.37
C ASP A 61 19.89 -3.20 -6.69
N VAL A 62 18.55 -3.13 -6.74
CA VAL A 62 17.80 -3.40 -7.96
C VAL A 62 18.06 -2.33 -9.03
N LEU A 63 18.17 -1.05 -8.63
CA LEU A 63 18.55 0.03 -9.55
C LEU A 63 19.93 -0.23 -10.17
N LYS A 64 20.89 -0.67 -9.37
CA LYS A 64 22.24 -0.96 -9.84
C LYS A 64 22.29 -2.20 -10.73
N GLU A 65 21.69 -3.31 -10.30
CA GLU A 65 21.76 -4.60 -10.99
C GLU A 65 20.98 -4.61 -12.31
N PHE A 66 19.74 -4.08 -12.31
CA PHE A 66 18.84 -4.21 -13.46
C PHE A 66 18.74 -2.96 -14.33
N TYR A 67 19.14 -1.80 -13.81
CA TYR A 67 19.02 -0.52 -14.52
C TYR A 67 20.36 0.19 -14.74
N ASP A 68 21.49 -0.39 -14.32
CA ASP A 68 22.84 0.21 -14.39
C ASP A 68 22.87 1.63 -13.82
N PHE A 69 22.06 1.87 -12.79
CA PHE A 69 21.90 3.17 -12.15
C PHE A 69 22.37 3.13 -10.70
N ASP A 70 23.47 3.83 -10.41
CA ASP A 70 23.99 3.98 -9.05
C ASP A 70 23.44 5.26 -8.41
N ASN A 71 22.56 5.08 -7.42
CA ASN A 71 21.89 6.18 -6.71
C ASN A 71 22.60 6.57 -5.40
N ILE A 72 23.85 6.14 -5.16
CA ILE A 72 24.55 6.35 -3.88
C ILE A 72 24.65 7.82 -3.46
N GLU A 73 24.75 8.76 -4.41
CA GLU A 73 24.77 10.19 -4.11
C GLU A 73 23.48 10.66 -3.44
N PHE A 74 22.33 10.15 -3.90
CA PHE A 74 21.03 10.49 -3.32
C PHE A 74 20.86 9.90 -1.92
N VAL A 75 21.29 8.64 -1.71
CA VAL A 75 21.26 7.98 -0.40
C VAL A 75 22.12 8.75 0.60
N ASN A 76 23.38 9.04 0.24
CA ASN A 76 24.30 9.80 1.08
C ASN A 76 23.77 11.21 1.40
N TYR A 77 23.08 11.85 0.45
CA TYR A 77 22.43 13.14 0.68
C TYR A 77 21.34 13.05 1.76
N LEU A 78 20.49 12.01 1.71
CA LEU A 78 19.45 11.80 2.72
C LEU A 78 20.06 11.53 4.11
N GLU A 79 21.02 10.61 4.20
CA GLU A 79 21.71 10.31 5.46
C GLU A 79 22.43 11.54 6.01
N GLY A 80 23.11 12.31 5.15
CA GLY A 80 23.75 13.57 5.51
C GLY A 80 22.79 14.66 5.99
N LYS A 81 21.49 14.56 5.68
CA LYS A 81 20.42 15.42 6.21
C LYS A 81 19.81 14.88 7.51
N GLY A 82 20.27 13.73 8.00
CA GLY A 82 19.77 13.07 9.21
C GLY A 82 18.56 12.18 8.98
N PHE A 83 18.24 11.82 7.72
CA PHE A 83 17.23 10.78 7.46
C PHE A 83 17.81 9.40 7.76
N TYR A 84 16.97 8.52 8.29
CA TYR A 84 17.27 7.10 8.34
C TYR A 84 16.90 6.45 7.01
N VAL A 85 17.85 5.75 6.38
CA VAL A 85 17.63 4.98 5.15
C VAL A 85 17.58 3.50 5.51
N ALA A 86 16.47 2.84 5.20
CA ALA A 86 16.28 1.41 5.41
C ALA A 86 16.50 0.65 4.09
N ASP A 87 17.75 0.31 3.80
CA ASP A 87 18.20 -0.34 2.57
C ASP A 87 17.64 -1.76 2.36
N ASP A 88 17.47 -2.52 3.44
CA ASP A 88 16.88 -3.88 3.41
C ASP A 88 15.34 -3.90 3.49
N SER A 89 14.67 -2.74 3.35
CA SER A 89 13.21 -2.67 3.46
C SER A 89 12.49 -3.21 2.20
N THR A 90 11.35 -3.86 2.40
CA THR A 90 10.51 -4.40 1.32
C THR A 90 9.07 -3.92 1.44
N SER A 91 8.36 -3.85 0.31
CA SER A 91 6.93 -3.58 0.30
C SER A 91 6.16 -4.75 0.92
N ASN A 92 5.08 -4.47 1.68
CA ASN A 92 4.23 -5.53 2.24
C ASN A 92 3.61 -6.43 1.15
N TYR A 93 3.32 -5.90 -0.05
CA TYR A 93 2.74 -6.64 -1.17
C TYR A 93 3.22 -6.11 -2.52
N LEU A 94 3.24 -6.98 -3.53
CA LEU A 94 3.79 -6.71 -4.88
C LEU A 94 2.99 -5.70 -5.72
N THR A 95 1.71 -5.46 -5.41
CA THR A 95 0.86 -4.58 -6.21
C THR A 95 0.60 -3.27 -5.48
N THR A 96 0.53 -2.16 -6.23
CA THR A 96 0.33 -0.82 -5.69
C THR A 96 -0.90 -0.75 -4.78
N ALA A 97 -2.03 -1.34 -5.18
CA ALA A 97 -3.26 -1.34 -4.39
C ALA A 97 -3.10 -2.03 -3.03
N HIS A 98 -2.47 -3.21 -2.98
CA HIS A 98 -2.28 -3.96 -1.74
C HIS A 98 -1.20 -3.32 -0.85
N SER A 99 -0.12 -2.81 -1.44
CA SER A 99 0.94 -2.10 -0.73
C SER A 99 0.40 -0.85 -0.04
N LEU A 100 -0.38 -0.04 -0.76
CA LEU A 100 -1.02 1.15 -0.20
C LEU A 100 -2.07 0.81 0.86
N ALA A 101 -2.97 -0.13 0.58
CA ALA A 101 -3.99 -0.53 1.53
C ALA A 101 -3.37 -1.06 2.84
N SER A 102 -2.30 -1.86 2.76
CA SER A 102 -1.59 -2.34 3.94
C SER A 102 -0.89 -1.21 4.71
N SER A 103 -0.16 -0.35 4.02
CA SER A 103 0.62 0.73 4.65
C SER A 103 -0.26 1.79 5.30
N LEU A 104 -1.37 2.19 4.66
CA LEU A 104 -2.28 3.22 5.17
C LEU A 104 -3.14 2.74 6.33
N ASN A 105 -3.41 1.43 6.41
CA ASN A 105 -4.17 0.84 7.52
C ASN A 105 -3.28 0.20 8.59
N MET A 106 -1.95 0.24 8.42
CA MET A 106 -0.96 -0.35 9.32
C MET A 106 -1.26 -1.83 9.65
N THR A 107 -1.72 -2.59 8.66
CA THR A 107 -2.08 -4.00 8.83
C THR A 107 -1.74 -4.82 7.59
N TYR A 108 -1.42 -6.09 7.79
CA TYR A 108 -1.32 -7.04 6.70
C TYR A 108 -2.72 -7.41 6.16
N LEU A 109 -2.78 -7.75 4.88
CA LEU A 109 -3.95 -8.16 4.12
C LEU A 109 -4.06 -9.68 3.96
N ASP A 110 -3.36 -10.45 4.79
CA ASP A 110 -3.29 -11.92 4.70
C ASP A 110 -4.66 -12.61 4.80
N HIS A 111 -5.65 -11.92 5.38
CA HIS A 111 -7.03 -12.40 5.50
C HIS A 111 -7.85 -12.33 4.18
N LEU A 112 -7.32 -11.68 3.14
CA LEU A 112 -7.96 -11.54 1.83
C LEU A 112 -7.47 -12.57 0.79
N GLN A 113 -6.51 -13.43 1.17
CA GLN A 113 -5.93 -14.46 0.29
C GLN A 113 -6.72 -15.77 0.31
#